data_AF-A0A9J6HAV9-F1
#
_entry.id   AF-A0A9J6HAV9-F1
#
_cell.length_a   1.000
_cell.length_b   1.000
_cell.length_c   1.000
_cell.angle_alpha   90.00
_cell.angle_beta   90.00
_cell.angle_gamma   90.00
#
_symmetry.space_group_name_H-M   'P 1'
#
loop_
_entity.id
_entity.type
_entity.pdbx_description
1 polymer ?
#
loop_
_entity_poly.entity_id
_entity_poly.type
_entity_poly.pdbx_seq_one_letter_code
_entity_poly.pdbx_strand_id
1 'polypeptide(L)'
;MTLLSSLVKKVVIPTEQIDVLTCRLEDHLNPKPYLGYLFEYVDNVKAEKTDGFSLADKAVMAVMRESSIRFITMLVDQIGQRLPYKITVLQETSLLSVENALCVVKEPLIPVLEAMAVPHETIEKLKTSGAKLPS
;
A
#
# COMPACT_ATOMS: atom_id res chain seq x y z
N MET A 1 -3.88 -7.03 -6.65
CA MET A 1 -3.17 -5.75 -6.91
C MET A 1 -4.03 -4.61 -6.39
N THR A 2 -3.71 -4.06 -5.22
CA THR A 2 -4.43 -2.89 -4.67
C THR A 2 -3.89 -1.60 -5.30
N LEU A 3 -4.74 -0.58 -5.44
CA LEU A 3 -4.38 0.75 -5.96
C LEU A 3 -3.13 1.33 -5.26
N LEU A 4 -3.00 1.10 -3.96
CA LEU A 4 -1.85 1.52 -3.17
C LEU A 4 -0.54 0.92 -3.69
N SER A 5 -0.54 -0.39 -3.94
CA SER A 5 0.64 -1.11 -4.46
C SER A 5 1.10 -0.59 -5.82
N SER A 6 0.17 -0.14 -6.68
CA SER A 6 0.52 0.37 -8.01
C SER A 6 1.06 1.80 -7.98
N LEU A 7 0.62 2.64 -7.03
CA LEU A 7 1.14 3.99 -6.82
C LEU A 7 2.58 3.96 -6.27
N VAL A 8 2.83 3.09 -5.30
CA VAL A 8 4.13 2.96 -4.61
C VAL A 8 5.22 2.51 -5.56
N LYS A 9 4.95 1.50 -6.39
CA LYS A 9 5.89 0.98 -7.39
C LYS A 9 6.35 2.02 -8.42
N LYS A 10 5.67 3.16 -8.54
CA LYS A 10 6.08 4.24 -9.44
C LYS A 10 7.20 5.10 -8.87
N VAL A 11 7.30 5.19 -7.55
CA VAL A 11 8.23 6.12 -6.86
C VAL A 11 9.28 5.42 -6.02
N VAL A 12 9.08 4.15 -5.67
CA VAL A 12 10.00 3.34 -4.86
C VAL A 12 11.03 2.62 -5.74
N ILE A 13 12.16 2.23 -5.13
CA ILE A 13 13.17 1.36 -5.74
C ILE A 13 12.53 0.03 -6.20
N PRO A 14 12.61 -0.36 -7.48
CA PRO A 14 11.90 -1.54 -8.00
C PRO A 14 12.22 -2.87 -7.32
N THR A 15 13.41 -2.99 -6.72
CA THR A 15 13.88 -4.20 -6.05
C THR A 15 13.40 -4.30 -4.60
N GLU A 16 12.85 -3.23 -4.02
CA GLU A 16 12.35 -3.25 -2.66
C GLU A 16 10.88 -3.65 -2.61
N GLN A 17 10.56 -4.63 -1.76
CA GLN A 17 9.19 -4.94 -1.40
C GLN A 17 8.84 -4.17 -0.12
N ILE A 18 7.93 -3.22 -0.26
CA ILE A 18 7.54 -2.34 0.85
C ILE A 18 6.06 -2.50 1.10
N ASP A 19 5.74 -2.70 2.36
CA ASP A 19 4.40 -2.53 2.86
C ASP A 19 4.24 -1.10 3.41
N VAL A 20 3.52 -0.27 2.67
CA VAL A 20 3.32 1.15 3.03
C VAL A 20 2.43 1.33 4.26
N LEU A 21 1.75 0.26 4.70
CA LEU A 21 0.97 0.33 5.93
C LEU A 21 1.86 0.28 7.18
N THR A 22 3.10 -0.21 7.04
CA THR A 22 4.02 -0.46 8.15
C THR A 22 5.33 0.34 8.04
N CYS A 23 5.70 0.81 6.85
CA CYS A 23 6.93 1.56 6.59
C CYS A 23 6.67 2.98 6.07
N ARG A 24 7.60 3.90 6.35
CA ARG A 24 7.59 5.26 5.79
C ARG A 24 8.05 5.22 4.35
N LEU A 25 7.25 5.76 3.43
CA LEU A 25 7.54 5.69 1.99
C LEU A 25 8.79 6.48 1.61
N GLU A 26 9.06 7.58 2.31
CA GLU A 26 10.15 8.51 2.00
C GLU A 26 11.54 7.88 2.05
N ASP A 27 11.74 6.89 2.93
CA ASP A 27 13.02 6.24 3.18
C ASP A 27 13.46 5.32 2.01
N HIS A 28 12.54 5.09 1.06
CA HIS A 28 12.68 4.10 0.00
C HIS A 28 12.43 4.66 -1.41
N LEU A 29 12.36 5.99 -1.51
CA LEU A 29 12.15 6.65 -2.79
C LEU A 29 13.33 6.36 -3.73
N ASN A 30 13.00 6.00 -4.96
CA ASN A 30 13.97 5.94 -6.04
C ASN A 30 14.48 7.37 -6.32
N PRO A 31 15.81 7.61 -6.31
CA PRO A 31 16.36 8.94 -6.61
C PRO A 31 15.98 9.48 -7.98
N LYS A 32 15.71 8.60 -8.95
CA LYS A 32 15.22 8.97 -10.29
C LYS A 32 14.12 8.00 -10.73
N PRO A 33 12.89 8.17 -10.21
CA PRO A 33 11.79 7.29 -10.56
C PRO A 33 11.37 7.51 -12.00
N TYR A 34 11.06 6.42 -12.71
CA TYR A 34 10.54 6.48 -14.06
C TYR A 34 9.09 6.96 -14.05
N LEU A 35 8.85 8.20 -14.50
CA LEU A 35 7.52 8.81 -14.48
C LEU A 35 6.69 8.54 -15.75
N GLY A 36 7.25 7.76 -16.68
CA GLY A 36 6.60 7.35 -17.92
C GLY A 36 7.30 7.86 -19.18
N TYR A 37 7.01 7.20 -20.30
CA TYR A 37 7.74 7.41 -21.55
C TYR A 37 7.70 8.87 -21.99
N LEU A 38 6.53 9.52 -21.96
CA LEU A 38 6.41 10.92 -22.38
C LEU A 38 7.22 11.87 -21.50
N PHE A 39 7.26 11.62 -20.19
CA PHE A 39 8.04 12.42 -19.25
C PHE A 39 9.53 12.30 -19.56
N GLU A 40 10.04 11.07 -19.67
CA GLU A 40 11.45 10.82 -19.96
C GLU A 40 11.82 11.22 -21.40
N TYR A 41 10.91 11.08 -22.36
CA TYR A 41 11.13 11.54 -23.73
C TYR A 41 11.33 13.06 -23.76
N VAL A 42 10.50 13.81 -23.04
CA VAL A 42 10.66 15.27 -22.92
C VAL A 42 11.97 15.61 -22.21
N ASP A 43 12.32 14.88 -21.15
CA ASP A 43 13.56 15.10 -20.38
C ASP A 43 14.82 14.84 -21.23
N ASN A 44 14.86 13.74 -21.98
CA ASN A 44 16.03 13.33 -22.76
C ASN A 44 16.10 14.03 -24.13
N VAL A 45 14.99 14.12 -24.88
CA VAL A 45 15.00 14.61 -26.27
C VAL A 45 15.11 16.12 -26.35
N LYS A 46 14.51 16.87 -25.40
CA LYS A 46 14.68 18.33 -25.39
C LYS A 46 16.06 18.76 -24.88
N ALA A 47 16.70 17.93 -24.05
CA ALA A 47 18.07 18.17 -23.57
C ALA A 47 19.13 17.98 -24.68
N GLU A 48 18.87 17.10 -25.67
CA GLU A 48 19.82 16.80 -26.75
C GLU A 48 19.62 17.65 -28.02
N LYS A 49 18.40 18.13 -28.29
CA LYS A 49 18.06 18.70 -29.62
C LYS A 49 17.99 20.22 -29.71
N THR A 50 18.34 20.96 -28.66
CA THR A 50 18.14 22.42 -28.67
C THR A 50 19.36 23.17 -28.15
N ASP A 51 19.96 23.96 -29.04
CA ASP A 51 20.89 25.08 -28.75
C ASP A 51 20.21 26.23 -27.97
N GLY A 52 19.06 25.94 -27.33
CA GLY A 52 18.14 26.87 -26.67
C GLY A 52 17.31 26.22 -25.55
N PHE A 53 17.65 25.01 -25.10
CA PHE A 53 17.06 24.46 -23.88
C PHE A 53 17.69 25.17 -22.69
N SER A 54 16.95 26.12 -22.12
CA SER A 54 17.46 27.00 -21.09
C SER A 54 17.75 26.20 -19.81
N LEU A 55 18.69 26.68 -18.99
CA LEU A 55 18.85 26.21 -17.61
C LEU A 55 17.51 26.26 -16.85
N ALA A 56 16.65 27.23 -17.21
CA ALA A 56 15.29 27.36 -16.70
C ALA A 56 14.40 26.14 -17.04
N ASP A 57 14.52 25.56 -18.24
CA ASP A 57 13.70 24.42 -18.64
C ASP A 57 14.12 23.13 -17.91
N LYS A 58 15.42 22.95 -17.65
CA LYS A 58 15.93 21.87 -16.78
C LYS A 58 15.43 22.03 -15.34
N ALA A 59 15.44 23.26 -14.82
CA ALA A 59 14.92 23.55 -13.49
C ALA A 59 13.41 23.27 -13.40
N VAL A 60 12.63 23.65 -14.42
CA VAL A 60 11.18 23.35 -14.49
C VAL A 60 10.92 21.85 -14.53
N MET A 61 11.69 21.08 -15.31
CA MET A 61 11.56 19.61 -15.36
C MET A 61 11.91 18.96 -14.02
N ALA A 62 12.96 19.44 -13.33
CA ALA A 62 13.31 18.98 -11.99
C ALA A 62 12.18 19.24 -10.99
N VAL A 63 11.61 20.45 -11.00
CA VAL A 63 10.46 20.83 -10.17
C VAL A 63 9.23 19.98 -10.48
N MET A 64 8.95 19.69 -11.75
CA MET A 64 7.85 18.81 -12.13
C MET A 64 8.05 17.38 -11.64
N ARG A 65 9.28 16.86 -11.71
CA ARG A 65 9.62 15.52 -11.21
C ARG A 65 9.43 15.44 -9.70
N GLU A 66 10.01 16.40 -8.97
CA GLU A 66 9.86 16.51 -7.52
C GLU A 66 8.40 16.64 -7.10
N SER A 67 7.64 17.52 -7.77
CA SER A 67 6.21 17.72 -7.51
C SER A 67 5.40 16.45 -7.75
N SER A 68 5.76 15.67 -8.77
CA SER A 68 5.09 14.40 -9.09
C SER A 68 5.37 13.34 -8.02
N ILE A 69 6.62 13.22 -7.58
CA ILE A 69 7.00 12.33 -6.47
C ILE A 69 6.24 12.74 -5.21
N ARG A 70 6.29 14.02 -4.83
CA ARG A 70 5.58 14.55 -3.67
C ARG A 70 4.08 14.30 -3.73
N PHE A 71 3.47 14.52 -4.91
CA PHE A 71 2.04 14.25 -5.10
C PHE A 71 1.72 12.77 -4.87
N ILE A 72 2.51 11.85 -5.41
CA ILE A 72 2.31 10.41 -5.22
C ILE A 72 2.49 10.04 -3.75
N THR A 73 3.53 10.53 -3.08
CA THR A 73 3.78 10.29 -1.65
C THR A 73 2.60 10.79 -0.80
N MET A 74 2.16 12.03 -1.00
CA MET A 74 1.00 12.59 -0.30
C MET A 74 -0.27 11.80 -0.58
N LEU A 75 -0.48 11.34 -1.82
CA LEU A 75 -1.65 10.56 -2.18
C LEU A 75 -1.64 9.20 -1.46
N VAL A 76 -0.48 8.55 -1.41
CA VAL A 76 -0.29 7.28 -0.70
C VAL A 76 -0.59 7.45 0.80
N ASP A 77 -0.07 8.52 1.42
CA ASP A 77 -0.35 8.85 2.82
C ASP A 77 -1.84 9.13 3.08
N GLN A 78 -2.47 9.94 2.23
CA GLN A 78 -3.89 10.27 2.36
C GLN A 78 -4.77 9.03 2.18
N ILE A 79 -4.43 8.14 1.25
CA ILE A 79 -5.11 6.86 1.07
C ILE A 79 -4.88 5.97 2.29
N GLY A 80 -3.66 5.88 2.78
CA GLY A 80 -3.30 5.12 3.98
C GLY A 80 -4.04 5.60 5.24
N GLN A 81 -4.15 6.91 5.45
CA GLN A 81 -4.88 7.51 6.57
C GLN A 81 -6.39 7.29 6.50
N ARG A 82 -6.96 7.25 5.28
CA ARG A 82 -8.40 7.07 5.05
C ARG A 82 -8.79 5.60 4.98
N LEU A 83 -7.85 4.71 4.71
CA LEU A 83 -8.01 3.30 4.97
C LEU A 83 -7.91 3.13 6.48
N PRO A 84 -9.02 2.90 7.19
CA PRO A 84 -8.96 2.78 8.63
C PRO A 84 -7.95 1.68 8.98
N TYR A 85 -7.34 1.80 10.16
CA TYR A 85 -6.51 0.83 10.90
C TYR A 85 -7.01 -0.64 10.84
N LYS A 86 -8.22 -0.86 10.31
CA LYS A 86 -8.94 -2.12 10.15
C LYS A 86 -8.90 -2.68 8.70
N ILE A 87 -7.94 -2.31 7.84
CA ILE A 87 -7.69 -3.10 6.60
C ILE A 87 -7.45 -4.56 6.96
N THR A 88 -6.66 -4.82 8.00
CA THR A 88 -6.39 -6.18 8.50
C THR A 88 -7.70 -6.86 8.90
N VAL A 89 -8.62 -6.16 9.58
CA VAL A 89 -9.95 -6.70 9.89
C VAL A 89 -10.77 -6.94 8.63
N LEU A 90 -10.73 -6.03 7.66
CA LEU A 90 -11.40 -6.18 6.36
C LEU A 90 -10.83 -7.36 5.57
N GLN A 91 -9.53 -7.61 5.66
CA GLN A 91 -8.87 -8.78 5.07
C GLN A 91 -9.25 -10.05 5.84
N GLU A 92 -9.23 -10.00 7.16
CA GLU A 92 -9.67 -11.08 8.06
C GLU A 92 -11.17 -11.37 7.95
N THR A 93 -12.00 -10.48 7.40
CA THR A 93 -13.40 -10.84 7.09
C THR A 93 -13.50 -11.93 6.03
N SER A 94 -12.44 -12.21 5.26
CA SER A 94 -12.37 -13.41 4.43
C SER A 94 -12.44 -14.70 5.26
N LEU A 95 -12.04 -14.69 6.55
CA LEU A 95 -12.23 -15.82 7.47
C LEU A 95 -13.70 -16.15 7.70
N LEU A 96 -14.56 -15.15 7.57
CA LEU A 96 -16.02 -15.28 7.66
C LEU A 96 -16.66 -15.58 6.29
N SER A 97 -15.89 -15.69 5.22
CA SER A 97 -16.42 -16.11 3.92
C SER A 97 -16.93 -17.54 3.99
N VAL A 98 -17.94 -17.86 3.18
CA VAL A 98 -18.56 -19.20 3.18
C VAL A 98 -17.52 -20.29 2.89
N GLU A 99 -16.58 -20.02 1.98
CA GLU A 99 -15.51 -20.95 1.63
C GLU A 99 -14.60 -21.26 2.83
N ASN A 100 -14.10 -20.22 3.52
CA ASN A 100 -13.21 -20.39 4.66
C ASN A 100 -13.95 -20.85 5.93
N ALA A 101 -15.23 -20.51 6.09
CA ALA A 101 -16.06 -20.96 7.22
C ALA A 101 -16.32 -22.47 7.19
N LEU A 102 -16.30 -23.07 5.99
CA LEU A 102 -16.51 -24.50 5.75
C LEU A 102 -15.20 -25.31 5.72
N CYS A 103 -14.03 -24.67 5.77
CA CYS A 103 -12.75 -25.37 5.88
C CYS A 103 -12.66 -26.17 7.19
N VAL A 104 -12.08 -27.37 7.09
CA VAL A 104 -11.84 -28.28 8.22
C VAL A 104 -10.82 -27.69 9.19
N VAL A 105 -9.80 -27.02 8.65
CA VAL A 105 -8.81 -26.27 9.43
C VAL A 105 -9.25 -24.82 9.45
N LYS A 106 -9.72 -24.37 10.62
CA LYS A 106 -10.15 -22.98 10.82
C LYS A 106 -8.99 -22.17 11.39
N GLU A 107 -8.64 -21.09 10.72
CA GLU A 107 -7.79 -20.06 11.32
C GLU A 107 -8.48 -19.44 12.55
N PRO A 108 -7.73 -19.06 13.59
CA PRO A 108 -8.30 -18.58 14.84
C PRO A 108 -9.06 -17.27 14.63
N LEU A 109 -10.36 -17.26 14.94
CA LEU A 109 -11.25 -16.10 14.79
C LEU A 109 -11.08 -15.04 15.90
N ILE A 110 -10.33 -15.37 16.95
CA ILE A 110 -10.20 -14.58 18.17
C ILE A 110 -9.60 -13.19 17.90
N PRO A 111 -8.51 -13.04 17.13
CA PRO A 111 -7.94 -11.72 16.81
C PRO A 111 -8.93 -10.80 16.10
N VAL A 112 -9.76 -11.37 15.21
CA VAL A 112 -10.81 -10.62 14.49
C VAL A 112 -11.87 -10.10 15.45
N LEU A 113 -12.34 -10.94 16.38
CA LEU A 113 -13.37 -10.58 17.36
C LEU A 113 -12.89 -9.51 18.33
N GLU A 114 -11.63 -9.59 18.76
CA GLU A 114 -10.97 -8.56 19.57
C GLU A 114 -10.89 -7.23 18.81
N ALA A 115 -10.49 -7.25 17.52
CA ALA A 115 -10.43 -6.07 16.67
C ALA A 115 -11.82 -5.48 16.32
N MET A 116 -12.88 -6.30 16.37
CA MET A 116 -14.27 -5.88 16.25
C MET A 116 -14.87 -5.33 17.55
N ALA A 117 -14.07 -5.25 18.63
CA ALA A 117 -14.51 -4.81 19.96
C ALA A 117 -15.66 -5.66 20.54
N VAL A 118 -15.68 -6.96 20.22
CA VAL A 118 -16.63 -7.90 20.82
C VAL A 118 -16.28 -8.07 22.31
N PRO A 119 -17.27 -8.07 23.22
CA PRO A 119 -17.03 -8.25 24.64
C PRO A 119 -16.26 -9.55 24.93
N HIS A 120 -15.25 -9.48 25.80
CA HIS A 120 -14.37 -10.60 26.13
C HIS A 120 -15.16 -11.81 26.68
N GLU A 121 -16.25 -11.58 27.40
CA GLU A 121 -17.14 -12.65 27.88
C GLU A 121 -17.74 -13.50 26.75
N THR A 122 -18.04 -12.87 25.61
CA THR A 122 -18.57 -13.55 24.42
C THR A 122 -17.46 -14.33 23.70
N ILE A 123 -16.24 -13.81 23.70
CA ILE A 123 -15.07 -14.48 23.11
C ILE A 123 -14.71 -15.75 23.90
N GLU A 124 -14.77 -15.71 25.24
CA GLU A 124 -14.50 -16.88 26.10
C GLU A 124 -15.52 -18.02 25.91
N LYS A 125 -16.79 -17.69 25.64
CA LYS A 125 -17.82 -18.69 25.29
C LYS A 125 -17.53 -19.39 23.96
N LEU A 126 -16.85 -18.72 23.03
CA LEU A 126 -16.47 -19.30 21.73
C LEU A 126 -15.21 -20.18 21.84
N LYS A 127 -14.26 -19.83 22.71
CA LYS A 127 -13.10 -20.69 23.02
C LYS A 127 -13.53 -22.04 23.59
N THR A 128 -14.56 -22.05 24.41
CA THR A 128 -15.07 -23.25 25.10
C THR A 128 -15.98 -24.12 24.24
N SER A 129 -16.61 -23.58 23.18
CA SER A 129 -17.44 -24.37 22.26
C SER A 129 -16.64 -25.09 21.15
N GLY A 130 -15.47 -24.57 20.78
CA GLY A 130 -14.56 -25.21 19.80
C GLY A 130 -13.68 -26.34 20.35
N ALA A 131 -13.54 -26.46 21.67
CA ALA A 131 -12.67 -27.45 22.32
C ALA A 131 -13.26 -28.87 22.43
N LYS A 132 -14.43 -29.12 21.83
CA LYS A 132 -15.04 -30.46 21.76
C LYS A 132 -15.10 -30.97 20.33
N LEU A 133 -13.96 -31.42 19.80
CA LEU A 133 -13.97 -32.60 18.95
C LEU A 133 -13.24 -33.73 19.68
N PRO A 134 -13.96 -34.59 20.42
CA PRO A 134 -13.51 -35.94 20.70
C PRO A 134 -13.83 -36.83 19.49
N SER A 135 -12.79 -37.39 18.86
CA SER A 135 -12.61 -38.76 18.35
C SER A 135 -11.64 -38.77 17.18
#